data_AF-A0A2A2PX48-F1
#
_entry.id   AF-A0A2A2PX48-F1
#
_cell.length_a   1.000
_cell.length_b   1.000
_cell.length_c   1.000
_cell.angle_alpha   90.00
_cell.angle_beta   90.00
_cell.angle_gamma   90.00
#
_symmetry.space_group_name_H-M   'P 1'
#
loop_
_entity.id
_entity.type
_entity.pdbx_description
1 polymer ?
#
loop_
_entity_poly.entity_id
_entity_poly.type
_entity_poly.pdbx_seq_one_letter_code
_entity_poly.pdbx_strand_id
1 'polypeptide(L)'
;MNTSSFLRVEREGRDGSRHYVVHTHDPKFSLELTPDAAAPDKIGQGVIKRIAVPNSWAGDYTKYSKYIGAAQEFFAASFQKPEPGTGGGRGRG
;
A
#
# COMPACT_ATOMS: atom_id res chain seq x y z
N MET A 1 -5.43 -0.22 12.38
CA MET A 1 -4.62 1.00 12.11
C MET A 1 -5.34 1.85 11.07
N ASN A 2 -5.23 3.17 11.13
CA ASN A 2 -5.90 4.07 10.19
C ASN A 2 -5.16 4.03 8.82
N THR A 3 -5.83 3.52 7.79
CA THR A 3 -5.29 3.40 6.42
C THR A 3 -5.34 4.72 5.63
N SER A 4 -6.03 5.75 6.13
CA SER A 4 -6.19 7.04 5.45
C SER A 4 -4.88 7.81 5.24
N SER A 5 -3.80 7.40 5.90
CA SER A 5 -2.46 7.98 5.70
C SER A 5 -1.68 7.33 4.56
N PHE A 6 -2.23 6.32 3.87
CA PHE A 6 -1.57 5.62 2.77
C PHE A 6 -2.30 5.83 1.43
N LEU A 7 -1.51 5.99 0.37
CA LEU A 7 -1.99 6.05 -1.01
C LEU A 7 -1.25 5.00 -1.84
N ARG A 8 -2.00 4.19 -2.60
CA ARG A 8 -1.41 3.30 -3.63
C ARG A 8 -1.43 4.00 -4.98
N VAL A 9 -0.27 4.06 -5.63
CA VAL A 9 -0.11 4.53 -7.01
C VAL A 9 0.41 3.37 -7.83
N GLU A 10 -0.32 3.05 -8.89
CA GLU A 10 0.12 2.06 -9.87
C GLU A 10 0.69 2.77 -11.09
N ARG A 11 1.84 2.29 -11.58
CA ARG A 11 2.44 2.76 -12.81
C ARG A 11 2.77 1.59 -13.69
N GLU A 12 2.34 1.63 -14.94
CA GLU A 12 2.80 0.70 -15.96
C GLU A 12 4.25 1.04 -16.33
N GLY A 13 5.11 0.02 -16.32
CA GLY A 13 6.49 0.09 -16.75
C GLY A 13 6.81 -0.99 -17.78
N ARG A 14 8.01 -0.91 -18.39
CA ARG A 14 8.47 -1.92 -19.37
C ARG A 14 8.53 -3.34 -18.81
N ASP A 15 8.75 -3.47 -17.50
CA ASP A 15 8.90 -4.77 -16.81
C ASP A 15 7.61 -5.23 -16.10
N GLY A 16 6.47 -4.58 -16.39
CA GLY A 16 5.19 -4.82 -15.72
C GLY A 16 4.72 -3.65 -14.84
N SER A 17 3.64 -3.87 -14.09
CA SER A 17 3.09 -2.88 -13.17
C SER A 17 3.98 -2.71 -11.93
N ARG A 18 4.33 -1.46 -11.63
CA ARG A 18 5.01 -1.08 -10.39
C ARG A 18 4.02 -0.43 -9.46
N HIS A 19 3.98 -0.88 -8.21
CA HIS A 19 3.10 -0.30 -7.22
C HIS A 19 3.90 0.48 -6.19
N TYR A 20 3.47 1.71 -5.94
CA TYR A 20 4.04 2.56 -4.93
C TYR A 20 3.03 2.78 -3.82
N VAL A 21 3.41 2.51 -2.58
CA VAL A 21 2.62 2.90 -1.40
C VAL A 21 3.30 4.10 -0.76
N VAL A 22 2.56 5.21 -0.65
CA VAL A 22 3.06 6.48 -0.12
C VAL A 22 2.40 6.76 1.22
N HIS A 23 3.19 6.97 2.26
CA HIS A 23 2.70 7.48 3.53
C HIS A 23 2.69 9.00 3.49
N THR A 24 1.49 9.59 3.55
CA THR A 24 1.26 11.03 3.31
C THR A 24 1.46 11.90 4.55
N HIS A 25 1.49 11.27 5.73
CA HIS A 25 1.68 11.93 7.03
C HIS A 25 3.07 11.67 7.58
N ASP A 26 3.46 12.40 8.64
CA ASP A 26 4.73 12.13 9.29
C ASP A 26 4.71 10.81 10.06
N PRO A 27 5.74 9.96 9.90
CA PRO A 27 6.94 10.19 9.08
C PRO A 27 6.66 9.87 7.59
N LYS A 28 6.97 10.80 6.68
CA LYS A 28 6.73 10.61 5.24
C LYS A 28 7.73 9.62 4.65
N PHE A 29 7.25 8.65 3.86
CA PHE A 29 8.09 7.72 3.11
C PHE A 29 7.30 7.11 1.96
N SER A 30 7.99 6.40 1.07
CA SER A 30 7.34 5.57 0.07
C SER A 30 7.99 4.20 -0.06
N LEU A 31 7.18 3.22 -0.43
CA LEU A 31 7.58 1.86 -0.75
C LEU A 31 7.28 1.55 -2.20
N GLU A 32 8.19 0.85 -2.85
CA GLU A 32 7.94 0.18 -4.11
C GLU A 32 7.73 -1.31 -3.81
N LEU A 33 6.58 -1.84 -4.24
CA LEU A 33 6.13 -3.19 -3.99
C LEU A 33 5.76 -3.87 -5.31
N THR A 34 6.03 -5.16 -5.39
CA THR A 34 5.51 -6.03 -6.45
C THR A 34 4.64 -7.13 -5.82
N PRO A 35 3.58 -7.60 -6.50
CA PRO A 35 2.83 -8.77 -6.06
C PRO A 35 3.74 -9.97 -5.79
N ASP A 36 3.43 -10.73 -4.74
CA ASP A 36 4.15 -11.96 -4.42
C ASP A 36 3.53 -13.16 -5.16
N ALA A 37 4.20 -13.61 -6.22
CA ALA A 37 3.76 -14.76 -7.01
C ALA A 37 3.80 -16.10 -6.25
N ALA A 38 4.55 -16.16 -5.13
CA ALA A 38 4.60 -17.34 -4.27
C ALA A 38 3.40 -17.42 -3.30
N ALA A 39 2.73 -16.29 -3.03
CA ALA A 39 1.54 -16.27 -2.18
C ALA A 39 0.36 -17.02 -2.83
N PRO A 40 -0.56 -17.60 -2.04
CA PRO A 40 -1.73 -18.32 -2.57
C PRO A 40 -2.63 -17.46 -3.48
N ASP A 41 -2.76 -16.17 -3.16
CA ASP A 41 -3.55 -15.17 -3.90
C ASP A 41 -2.73 -14.46 -5.00
N LYS A 42 -1.46 -14.83 -5.19
CA LYS A 42 -0.49 -14.19 -6.12
C LYS A 42 -0.20 -12.72 -5.83
N ILE A 43 -0.62 -12.19 -4.68
CA ILE A 43 -0.42 -10.80 -4.28
C ILE A 43 0.31 -10.73 -2.94
N GLY A 44 -0.19 -11.46 -1.95
CA GLY A 44 0.30 -11.47 -0.58
C GLY A 44 0.37 -10.06 0.02
N GLN A 45 1.33 -9.87 0.92
CA GLN A 45 1.70 -8.55 1.46
C GLN A 45 2.60 -7.73 0.52
N GLY A 46 2.86 -8.25 -0.68
CA GLY A 46 3.81 -7.69 -1.65
C GLY A 46 5.28 -7.87 -1.23
N VAL A 47 6.14 -8.00 -2.22
CA VAL A 47 7.60 -8.03 -2.06
C VAL A 47 8.13 -6.61 -2.14
N ILE A 48 8.77 -6.12 -1.07
CA ILE A 48 9.41 -4.81 -1.06
C ILE A 48 10.60 -4.82 -2.02
N LYS A 49 10.59 -3.92 -3.00
CA LYS A 49 11.70 -3.69 -3.94
C LYS A 49 12.55 -2.49 -3.53
N ARG A 50 11.92 -1.47 -2.96
CA ARG A 50 12.60 -0.24 -2.56
C ARG A 50 11.88 0.45 -1.41
N ILE A 51 12.67 1.03 -0.51
CA ILE A 51 12.21 1.91 0.56
C ILE A 51 12.84 3.27 0.31
N ALA A 52 12.03 4.33 0.20
CA ALA A 52 12.51 5.70 0.08
C ALA A 52 12.08 6.49 1.31
N VAL A 53 13.06 6.88 2.13
CA VAL A 53 12.88 7.68 3.33
C VAL A 53 13.60 9.02 3.19
N PRO A 54 13.05 10.13 3.72
CA PRO A 54 13.77 11.39 3.83
C PRO A 54 15.04 11.22 4.67
N ASN A 55 16.09 11.95 4.29
CA ASN A 55 17.31 12.02 5.09
C ASN A 55 16.96 12.53 6.49
N SER A 56 17.38 11.78 7.50
CA SER A 56 17.19 12.15 8.91
C SER A 56 18.49 12.72 9.45
N TRP A 57 18.46 13.96 9.94
CA TRP A 57 19.65 14.58 10.57
C TRP A 57 20.11 13.81 11.81
N ALA A 58 19.17 13.22 12.55
CA ALA A 58 19.43 12.43 13.76
C ALA A 58 19.69 10.94 13.48
N GLY A 59 19.64 10.50 12.22
CA GLY A 59 19.86 9.10 11.83
C GLY A 59 18.81 8.09 12.30
N ASP A 60 17.75 8.51 13.00
CA ASP A 60 16.68 7.59 13.42
C ASP A 60 15.76 7.23 12.25
N TYR A 61 16.06 6.08 11.65
CA TYR A 61 15.23 5.41 10.64
C TYR A 61 14.33 4.32 11.24
N THR A 62 14.51 3.98 12.52
CA THR A 62 13.71 2.94 13.19
C THR A 62 12.24 3.34 13.26
N LYS A 63 11.95 4.65 13.35
CA LYS A 63 10.58 5.19 13.35
C LYS A 63 9.72 4.76 12.15
N TYR A 64 10.33 4.39 11.01
CA TYR A 64 9.60 3.93 9.82
C TYR A 64 9.17 2.47 9.91
N SER A 65 9.86 1.63 10.69
CA SER A 65 9.64 0.17 10.77
C SER A 65 8.17 -0.19 11.06
N LYS A 66 7.56 0.49 12.04
CA LYS A 66 6.15 0.29 12.40
C LYS A 66 5.15 0.64 11.29
N TYR A 67 5.52 1.54 10.38
CA TYR A 67 4.68 1.95 9.26
C TYR A 67 4.91 1.11 8.01
N ILE A 68 6.08 0.47 7.88
CA ILE A 68 6.36 -0.42 6.75
C ILE A 68 5.42 -1.63 6.76
N GLY A 69 5.22 -2.27 7.92
CA GLY A 69 4.26 -3.37 8.05
C GLY A 69 2.84 -2.93 7.70
N ALA A 70 2.40 -1.78 8.23
CA ALA A 70 1.09 -1.22 7.90
C ALA A 70 0.93 -0.89 6.41
N ALA A 71 1.99 -0.45 5.73
CA ALA A 71 1.98 -0.19 4.29
C ALA A 71 1.85 -1.47 3.46
N GLN A 72 2.45 -2.58 3.90
CA GLN A 72 2.29 -3.90 3.27
C GLN A 72 0.88 -4.47 3.47
N GLU A 73 0.31 -4.32 4.67
CA GLU A 73 -1.09 -4.67 4.94
C GLU A 73 -2.05 -3.85 4.07
N PHE A 74 -1.82 -2.54 3.97
CA PHE A 74 -2.59 -1.67 3.10
C PHE A 74 -2.46 -2.07 1.62
N PHE A 75 -1.25 -2.43 1.18
CA PHE A 75 -1.02 -2.92 -0.17
C PHE A 75 -1.89 -4.15 -0.47
N ALA A 76 -1.85 -5.18 0.38
CA ALA A 76 -2.67 -6.38 0.23
C ALA A 76 -4.18 -6.06 0.17
N ALA A 77 -4.65 -5.24 1.12
CA ALA A 77 -6.05 -4.84 1.19
C ALA A 77 -6.51 -4.04 -0.05
N SER A 78 -5.62 -3.28 -0.69
CA SER A 78 -5.96 -2.44 -1.83
C SER A 78 -6.27 -3.19 -3.14
N PHE A 79 -6.03 -4.51 -3.18
CA PHE A 79 -6.46 -5.38 -4.28
C PHE A 79 -7.77 -6.11 -3.99
N GLN A 80 -8.23 -6.12 -2.73
CA GLN A 80 -9.52 -6.68 -2.40
C GLN A 80 -10.59 -5.74 -2.94
N LYS A 81 -11.48 -6.28 -3.79
CA LYS A 81 -12.64 -5.54 -4.29
C LYS A 81 -13.48 -5.11 -3.06
N PRO A 82 -13.89 -3.83 -2.94
CA PRO A 82 -14.78 -3.45 -1.87
C PRO A 82 -16.04 -4.32 -1.95
N GLU A 83 -16.44 -4.93 -0.84
CA GLU A 83 -17.64 -5.76 -0.78
C GLU A 83 -18.85 -4.97 -1.31
N PRO A 84 -19.65 -5.52 -2.22
CA PRO A 84 -20.92 -4.89 -2.58
C PRO A 84 -21.95 -5.16 -1.48
N GLY A 85 -22.23 -4.16 -0.64
CA GLY A 85 -23.41 -4.12 0.25
C GLY A 85 -23.28 -3.05 1.33
N THR A 86 -24.07 -1.97 1.35
CA THR A 86 -25.50 -2.00 1.71
C THR A 86 -26.23 -0.73 1.25
N GLY A 87 -27.37 -0.88 0.57
CA GLY A 87 -28.57 -0.05 0.79
C GLY A 87 -28.78 1.21 -0.06
N GLY A 88 -29.43 1.06 -1.21
CA GLY A 88 -29.98 2.19 -1.98
C GLY A 88 -30.94 1.78 -3.09
N GLY A 89 -31.77 0.76 -2.86
CA GLY A 89 -32.88 0.45 -3.76
C GLY A 89 -33.89 1.59 -3.74
N ARG A 90 -33.84 2.49 -4.73
CA ARG A 90 -35.00 3.29 -5.10
C ARG A 90 -35.72 2.55 -6.22
N GLY A 91 -36.73 1.79 -5.80
CA GLY A 91 -37.70 1.18 -6.69
C GLY A 91 -38.38 2.24 -7.55
N ARG A 92 -38.69 1.82 -8.78
CA ARG A 92 -39.71 2.44 -9.61
C ARG A 92 -41.06 2.40 -8.88
N GLY A 93 -41.79 3.51 -8.95
CA GLY A 93 -43.18 3.68 -8.56
C GLY A 93 -43.62 5.06 -9.02
#